data_AF-A0A4R0Z297-F1
#
_entry.id   AF-A0A4R0Z297-F1
#
_cell.length_a   1.000
_cell.length_b   1.000
_cell.length_c   1.000
_cell.angle_alpha   90.00
_cell.angle_beta   90.00
_cell.angle_gamma   90.00
#
_symmetry.space_group_name_H-M   'P 1'
#
loop_
_entity.id
_entity.type
_entity.pdbx_description
1 polymer ?
#
loop_
_entity_poly.entity_id
_entity_poly.type
_entity_poly.pdbx_seq_one_letter_code
_entity_poly.pdbx_strand_id
1 'polypeptide(L)'
;MNKVFLIIMNIITGLVVTALTILALGISGMAEGPQPASSYYWLLLFGVWFIGLVIQLKKSTRVIGLVITFLPILYFVSLFVFEFL
;
A
#
# COMPACT_ATOMS: atom_id res chain seq x y z
N MET A 1 11.45 -3.94 -19.20
CA MET A 1 10.57 -2.87 -18.67
C MET A 1 11.26 -1.53 -18.84
N ASN A 2 10.58 -0.55 -19.43
CA ASN A 2 11.13 0.80 -19.61
C ASN A 2 11.39 1.46 -18.24
N LYS A 3 12.54 2.11 -18.05
CA LYS A 3 12.89 2.80 -16.80
C LYS A 3 11.87 3.90 -16.45
N VAL A 4 11.36 4.60 -17.46
CA VAL A 4 10.34 5.65 -17.28
C VAL A 4 9.05 5.05 -16.71
N PHE A 5 8.62 3.91 -17.25
CA PHE A 5 7.43 3.20 -16.78
C PHE A 5 7.53 2.78 -15.32
N LEU A 6 8.70 2.26 -14.91
CA LEU A 6 8.99 1.90 -13.51
C LEU A 6 8.83 3.09 -12.57
N ILE A 7 9.38 4.25 -12.96
CA ILE A 7 9.31 5.47 -12.14
C ILE A 7 7.86 5.92 -12.01
N ILE A 8 7.12 6.00 -13.11
CA ILE A 8 5.71 6.41 -13.11
C ILE A 8 4.89 5.49 -12.21
N MET A 9 5.05 4.17 -12.35
CA MET A 9 4.35 3.18 -11.53
C MET A 9 4.67 3.33 -10.04
N ASN A 10 5.94 3.56 -9.68
CA ASN A 10 6.33 3.74 -8.28
C ASN A 10 5.78 5.04 -7.68
N ILE A 11 5.71 6.11 -8.47
CA ILE A 11 5.06 7.36 -8.06
C ILE A 11 3.57 7.13 -7.82
N ILE A 12 2.87 6.50 -8.76
CA ILE A 12 1.42 6.25 -8.65
C ILE A 12 1.13 5.35 -7.44
N THR A 13 1.82 4.22 -7.32
CA THR A 13 1.62 3.29 -6.19
C THR A 13 1.96 3.95 -4.86
N GLY A 14 3.02 4.75 -4.80
CA GLY A 14 3.38 5.52 -3.61
C GLY A 14 2.33 6.54 -3.21
N LEU A 15 1.81 7.33 -4.17
CA LEU A 15 0.74 8.28 -3.91
C LEU A 15 -0.52 7.59 -3.39
N VAL A 16 -0.93 6.49 -4.03
CA VAL A 16 -2.11 5.71 -3.62
C VAL A 16 -1.95 5.15 -2.22
N VAL A 17 -0.87 4.42 -1.93
CA VAL A 17 -0.66 3.80 -0.61
C VAL A 17 -0.54 4.88 0.48
N THR A 18 0.16 5.98 0.21
CA THR A 18 0.31 7.08 1.17
C THR A 18 -1.04 7.73 1.47
N ALA A 19 -1.81 8.09 0.44
CA ALA A 19 -3.11 8.72 0.61
C ALA A 19 -4.07 7.81 1.39
N LEU A 20 -4.15 6.53 1.03
CA LEU A 20 -5.01 5.56 1.72
C LEU A 20 -4.57 5.33 3.17
N THR A 21 -3.27 5.29 3.43
CA THR A 21 -2.75 5.17 4.80
C THR A 21 -3.13 6.38 5.66
N ILE A 22 -2.96 7.60 5.13
CA ILE A 22 -3.32 8.84 5.84
C ILE A 22 -4.82 8.88 6.13
N LEU A 23 -5.65 8.57 5.12
CA LEU A 23 -7.10 8.54 5.29
C LEU A 23 -7.52 7.48 6.32
N ALA A 24 -6.98 6.28 6.23
CA ALA A 24 -7.31 5.20 7.15
C ALA A 24 -6.88 5.51 8.59
N LEU A 25 -5.70 6.12 8.79
CA LEU A 25 -5.26 6.60 10.10
C LEU A 25 -6.20 7.68 10.65
N GLY A 26 -6.55 8.67 9.84
CA GLY A 26 -7.44 9.76 10.24
C GLY A 26 -8.84 9.28 10.61
N ILE A 27 -9.40 8.35 9.86
CA ILE A 27 -10.75 7.81 10.07
C ILE A 27 -10.77 6.76 11.21
N SER A 28 -9.69 6.01 11.42
CA SER A 28 -9.63 4.95 12.45
C SER A 28 -9.86 5.46 13.88
N GLY A 29 -9.63 6.75 14.15
CA GLY A 29 -9.94 7.38 15.43
C GLY A 29 -11.35 7.97 15.53
N MET A 30 -12.13 7.96 14.46
CA MET A 30 -13.47 8.56 14.36
C MET A 30 -14.59 7.52 14.23
N ALA A 31 -14.27 6.25 13.99
CA ALA A 31 -15.26 5.20 13.79
C ALA A 31 -15.70 4.57 15.13
N GLU A 32 -17.01 4.54 15.38
CA GLU A 32 -17.63 3.86 16.54
C GLU A 32 -17.88 2.35 16.28
N GLY A 33 -17.17 1.76 15.31
CA GLY A 33 -17.29 0.35 14.94
C GLY A 33 -16.26 -0.54 15.65
N PRO A 34 -16.44 -1.87 15.63
CA PRO A 34 -15.50 -2.83 16.22
C PRO A 34 -14.17 -2.93 15.45
N GLN A 35 -13.97 -2.13 14.38
CA GLN A 35 -12.69 -2.04 13.69
C GLN A 35 -11.58 -1.74 14.71
N PRO A 36 -10.47 -2.49 14.69
CA PRO A 36 -9.44 -2.37 15.69
C PRO A 36 -8.90 -0.94 15.71
N ALA A 37 -9.13 -0.23 16.82
CA ALA A 37 -8.64 1.11 17.11
C ALA A 37 -7.10 1.22 17.11
N SER A 38 -6.36 0.12 16.91
CA SER A 38 -4.92 0.14 16.74
C SER A 38 -4.55 0.61 15.32
N SER A 39 -4.51 1.92 15.16
CA SER A 39 -4.15 2.65 13.94
C SER A 39 -2.83 2.21 13.29
N TYR A 40 -1.91 1.60 14.04
CA TYR A 40 -0.59 1.16 13.56
C TYR A 40 -0.62 0.12 12.44
N TYR A 41 -1.71 -0.63 12.29
CA TYR A 41 -1.86 -1.57 11.18
C TYR A 41 -1.74 -0.90 9.80
N TRP A 42 -2.26 0.33 9.65
CA TRP A 42 -2.17 1.08 8.40
C TRP A 42 -0.74 1.48 8.07
N LEU A 43 0.08 1.78 9.09
CA LEU A 43 1.50 2.05 8.93
C LEU A 43 2.29 0.81 8.50
N LEU A 44 1.86 -0.39 8.90
CA LEU A 44 2.49 -1.63 8.42
C LEU A 44 2.30 -1.81 6.91
N LEU A 45 1.13 -1.49 6.38
CA LEU A 45 0.87 -1.55 4.92
C LEU A 45 1.75 -0.56 4.16
N PHE A 46 1.94 0.65 4.70
CA PHE A 46 2.91 1.60 4.16
C PHE A 46 4.35 1.06 4.22
N GLY A 47 4.72 0.41 5.34
CA GLY A 47 6.01 -0.27 5.49
C GLY A 47 6.22 -1.38 4.46
N VAL A 48 5.21 -2.21 4.20
CA VAL A 48 5.25 -3.27 3.17
C VAL A 48 5.48 -2.66 1.78
N TRP A 49 4.76 -1.58 1.44
CA TRP A 49 5.00 -0.86 0.18
C TRP A 49 6.45 -0.36 0.10
N PHE A 50 6.96 0.25 1.16
CA PHE A 50 8.32 0.78 1.20
C PHE A 50 9.38 -0.32 1.06
N ILE A 51 9.18 -1.47 1.71
CA ILE A 51 10.06 -2.64 1.55
C ILE A 51 10.05 -3.13 0.10
N GLY A 52 8.86 -3.22 -0.51
CA GLY A 52 8.71 -3.54 -1.93
C GLY A 52 9.50 -2.58 -2.82
N LEU A 53 9.37 -1.28 -2.58
CA LEU A 53 10.09 -0.20 -3.26
C LEU A 53 11.60 -0.38 -3.16
N VAL A 54 12.14 -0.63 -1.96
CA VAL A 54 13.59 -0.81 -1.76
C VAL A 54 14.10 -2.08 -2.44
N ILE A 55 13.37 -3.19 -2.34
CA ILE A 55 13.75 -4.47 -2.95
C ILE A 55 13.77 -4.36 -4.48
N GLN A 56 12.86 -3.60 -5.09
CA GLN A 56 12.78 -3.51 -6.55
C GLN A 56 13.92 -2.70 -7.21
N LEU A 57 14.70 -1.94 -6.42
CA LEU A 57 15.83 -1.16 -6.92
C LEU A 57 16.93 -2.06 -7.49
N LYS A 58 17.16 -3.23 -6.88
CA LYS A 58 18.11 -4.23 -7.38
C LYS A 58 17.52 -4.99 -8.56
N LYS A 59 18.29 -5.16 -9.64
CA LYS A 59 17.84 -5.88 -10.86
C LYS A 59 17.43 -7.33 -10.57
N SER A 60 18.17 -8.04 -9.71
CA SER A 60 17.91 -9.46 -9.40
C SER A 60 16.61 -9.69 -8.65
N THR A 61 16.23 -8.77 -7.77
CA THR A 61 15.02 -8.86 -6.94
C THR A 61 13.88 -7.98 -7.45
N ARG A 62 14.02 -7.39 -8.65
CA ARG A 62 13.08 -6.39 -9.17
C ARG A 62 11.65 -6.89 -9.23
N VAL A 63 11.45 -8.10 -9.76
CA VAL A 63 10.11 -8.68 -9.92
C VAL A 63 9.47 -8.93 -8.56
N ILE A 64 10.23 -9.47 -7.61
CA ILE A 64 9.76 -9.72 -6.23
C ILE A 64 9.39 -8.41 -5.55
N GLY A 65 10.23 -7.38 -5.66
CA GLY A 65 9.94 -6.06 -5.09
C GLY A 65 8.68 -5.43 -5.68
N LEU A 66 8.44 -5.61 -6.99
CA LEU A 66 7.20 -5.15 -7.62
C LEU A 66 5.97 -5.88 -7.06
N VAL A 67 6.01 -7.20 -6.94
CA VAL A 67 4.91 -7.97 -6.34
C VAL A 67 4.60 -7.46 -4.93
N ILE A 68 5.63 -7.24 -4.10
CA ILE A 68 5.46 -6.72 -2.74
C ILE A 68 4.88 -5.30 -2.75
N THR A 69 5.32 -4.44 -3.69
CA THR A 69 4.84 -3.05 -3.83
C THR A 69 3.33 -3.00 -4.07
N PHE A 70 2.77 -3.98 -4.77
CA PHE A 70 1.33 -4.05 -5.06
C PHE A 70 0.48 -4.70 -3.95
N LEU A 71 1.07 -5.43 -3.00
CA LEU A 71 0.34 -6.08 -1.90
C LEU A 71 -0.59 -5.14 -1.12
N PRO A 72 -0.14 -3.96 -0.64
CA PRO A 72 -1.03 -3.07 0.10
C PRO A 72 -2.18 -2.54 -0.76
N ILE A 73 -1.99 -2.33 -2.06
CA ILE A 73 -3.06 -1.91 -2.97
C ILE A 73 -4.11 -3.00 -3.10
N LEU A 74 -3.69 -4.25 -3.33
CA LEU A 74 -4.61 -5.40 -3.41
C LEU A 74 -5.40 -5.57 -2.13
N TYR A 75 -4.76 -5.36 -0.97
CA TYR A 75 -5.43 -5.40 0.31
C TYR A 75 -6.51 -4.30 0.44
N PHE A 76 -6.20 -3.05 0.12
CA PHE A 76 -7.20 -1.97 0.13
C PHE A 76 -8.38 -2.24 -0.82
N VAL A 77 -8.09 -2.75 -2.02
CA VAL A 77 -9.14 -3.15 -2.98
C VAL A 77 -9.99 -4.27 -2.39
N SER A 78 -9.39 -5.27 -1.75
CA SER A 78 -10.15 -6.36 -1.13
C SER A 78 -11.10 -5.86 -0.04
N LEU A 79 -10.66 -4.93 0.82
CA LEU A 79 -11.52 -4.33 1.83
C LEU A 79 -12.70 -3.60 1.20
N PHE A 80 -12.45 -2.79 0.17
CA PHE A 80 -13.52 -2.09 -0.54
C PHE A 80 -14.51 -3.07 -1.16
N VAL A 81 -14.03 -4.12 -1.83
CA VAL A 81 -14.89 -5.14 -2.44
C VAL A 81 -15.74 -5.87 -1.41
N PHE A 82 -15.18 -6.25 -0.26
CA PHE A 82 -15.93 -6.92 0.82
C PHE A 82 -16.95 -6.01 1.50
N GLU A 83 -16.70 -4.70 1.58
CA GLU A 83 -17.65 -3.76 2.21
C GLU A 83 -18.88 -3.50 1.32
N PHE A 84 -18.72 -3.58 -0.02
CA PHE A 84 -19.75 -3.23 -1.00
C PHE A 84 -20.40 -4.45 -1.70
N LEU A 85 -20.04 -5.68 -1.34
CA LEU A 85 -20.69 -6.93 -1.78
C LEU A 85 -21.42 -7.60 -0.62
#